data_AF-A0A2K2TZZ4-F1
#
_entry.id   AF-A0A2K2TZZ4-F1
#
_cell.length_a   1.000
_cell.length_b   1.000
_cell.length_c   1.000
_cell.angle_alpha   90.00
_cell.angle_beta   90.00
_cell.angle_gamma   90.00
#
_symmetry.space_group_name_H-M   'P 1'
#
loop_
_entity.id
_entity.type
_entity.pdbx_description
1 polymer ?
#
loop_
_entity_poly.entity_id
_entity_poly.type
_entity_poly.pdbx_seq_one_letter_code
_entity_poly.pdbx_strand_id
1 'polypeptide(L)'
;MNPYETCPEYETASFQLRLVRVSDAEDLLVCYSDPAVAKRVNADNCTSDFHYTKLEQMTDCIEFWLREYEEQRYVRFSVISKNTGRAVGTLEIFGGEAGVLRIDLADEYEKDYYIEELLKLTVSKLIFDFNAVNLKIKVSNTPSRVNVLERLGFVPSESLEPGTGYYERVKQDFFDGSKGLAYCGLACCVCSENASCAGCRNEGCANKEWCKPFVCCKKKGLSGCWECREFPCDYGMFKKPRVREFAGLIAEYGEDEFIRALEKGESEGILYHYKKELVGDYDLLGEDGELLLCRRLKNLLESGR
;
A
#
# COMPACT_ATOMS: atom_id res chain seq x y z
N MET A 1 -10.45 11.44 8.07
CA MET A 1 -9.75 12.75 8.11
C MET A 1 -9.40 13.09 6.68
N ASN A 2 -9.64 14.32 6.21
CA ASN A 2 -9.25 14.74 4.87
C ASN A 2 -7.78 15.20 4.90
N PRO A 3 -6.83 14.51 4.23
CA PRO A 3 -5.41 14.89 4.30
C PRO A 3 -5.11 16.24 3.65
N TYR A 4 -6.00 16.73 2.79
CA TYR A 4 -5.89 18.03 2.12
C TYR A 4 -6.37 19.22 2.99
N GLU A 5 -7.03 18.94 4.12
CA GLU A 5 -7.45 19.97 5.10
C GLU A 5 -6.64 19.91 6.39
N THR A 6 -6.28 18.70 6.82
CA THR A 6 -5.40 18.48 7.97
C THR A 6 -4.37 17.45 7.57
N CYS A 7 -3.19 17.94 7.20
CA CYS A 7 -2.09 17.09 6.74
C CYS A 7 -1.65 16.14 7.86
N PRO A 8 -1.75 14.81 7.67
CA PRO A 8 -1.31 13.84 8.66
C PRO A 8 0.21 13.84 8.80
N GLU A 9 0.70 13.37 9.94
CA GLU A 9 2.11 13.06 10.14
C GLU A 9 2.33 11.56 10.12
N TYR A 10 3.47 11.14 9.57
CA TYR A 10 3.85 9.73 9.49
C TYR A 10 5.25 9.49 10.00
N GLU A 11 5.52 8.24 10.32
CA GLU A 11 6.84 7.79 10.69
C GLU A 11 7.19 6.46 10.00
N THR A 12 8.46 6.33 9.66
CA THR A 12 9.11 5.06 9.32
C THR A 12 10.16 4.72 10.39
N ALA A 13 10.98 3.69 10.17
CA ALA A 13 12.10 3.41 11.06
C ALA A 13 13.10 4.58 11.07
N SER A 14 13.37 5.15 9.89
CA SER A 14 14.41 6.15 9.69
C SER A 14 13.91 7.60 9.57
N PHE A 15 12.62 7.80 9.26
CA PHE A 15 12.08 9.12 8.92
C PHE A 15 10.84 9.52 9.71
N GLN A 16 10.66 10.83 9.89
CA GLN A 16 9.36 11.46 10.14
C GLN A 16 8.93 12.21 8.87
N LEU A 17 7.65 12.13 8.53
CA LEU A 17 7.05 12.87 7.43
C LEU A 17 5.98 13.79 7.98
N ARG A 18 6.04 15.06 7.60
CA ARG A 18 5.02 16.08 7.91
C ARG A 18 4.97 17.09 6.78
N LEU A 19 3.89 17.88 6.71
CA LEU A 19 3.77 18.96 5.73
C LEU A 19 5.06 19.79 5.71
N VAL A 20 5.54 20.12 4.51
CA VAL A 20 6.70 21.00 4.31
C VAL A 20 6.49 22.34 5.01
N ARG A 21 7.55 22.95 5.51
CA ARG A 21 7.51 24.27 6.16
C ARG A 21 8.60 25.15 5.57
N VAL A 22 8.37 26.47 5.57
CA VAL A 22 9.37 27.44 5.11
C VAL A 22 10.68 27.31 5.91
N SER A 23 10.60 26.93 7.20
CA SER A 23 11.78 26.65 8.03
C SER A 23 12.65 25.49 7.54
N ASP A 24 12.15 24.66 6.61
CA ASP A 24 12.91 23.54 6.04
C ASP A 24 13.80 23.99 4.87
N ALA A 25 13.72 25.26 4.45
CA ALA A 25 14.40 25.75 3.26
C ALA A 25 15.92 25.57 3.32
N GLU A 26 16.56 25.82 4.46
CA GLU A 26 18.02 25.63 4.59
C GLU A 26 18.42 24.16 4.45
N ASP A 27 17.64 23.26 5.04
CA ASP A 27 17.86 21.81 4.98
C ASP A 27 17.60 21.27 3.58
N LEU A 28 16.46 21.63 2.98
CA LEU A 28 16.07 21.19 1.64
C LEU A 28 16.97 21.78 0.55
N LEU A 29 17.53 22.98 0.74
CA LEU A 29 18.50 23.54 -0.20
C LEU A 29 19.74 22.65 -0.32
N VAL A 30 20.17 21.97 0.75
CA VAL A 30 21.29 21.00 0.68
C VAL A 30 20.96 19.87 -0.31
N CYS A 31 19.71 19.40 -0.31
CA CYS A 31 19.23 18.38 -1.24
C CYS A 31 19.07 18.93 -2.66
N TYR A 32 18.30 20.01 -2.84
CA TYR A 32 17.93 20.55 -4.16
C TYR A 32 19.02 21.38 -4.84
N SER A 33 20.14 21.66 -4.17
CA SER A 33 21.33 22.26 -4.80
C SER A 33 22.30 21.23 -5.38
N ASP A 34 22.10 19.93 -5.09
CA ASP A 34 22.94 18.87 -5.62
C ASP A 34 22.56 18.54 -7.07
N PRO A 35 23.46 18.71 -8.06
CA PRO A 35 23.19 18.37 -9.45
C PRO A 35 22.89 16.88 -9.67
N ALA A 36 23.34 15.99 -8.79
CA ALA A 36 23.00 14.56 -8.85
C ALA A 36 21.53 14.33 -8.46
N VAL A 37 21.02 15.05 -7.45
CA VAL A 37 19.61 15.02 -7.06
C VAL A 37 18.74 15.59 -8.18
N ALA A 38 19.09 16.74 -8.75
CA ALA A 38 18.32 17.37 -9.83
C ALA A 38 18.11 16.45 -11.05
N LYS A 39 19.06 15.55 -11.35
CA LYS A 39 18.91 14.54 -12.42
C LYS A 39 17.91 13.44 -12.10
N ARG A 40 17.64 13.18 -10.81
CA ARG A 40 16.72 12.15 -10.32
C ARG A 40 15.30 12.66 -10.15
N VAL A 41 15.12 13.95 -9.82
CA VAL A 41 13.81 14.56 -9.58
C VAL A 41 12.91 14.41 -10.81
N ASN A 42 11.62 14.15 -10.57
CA ASN A 42 10.60 14.15 -11.62
C ASN A 42 10.00 15.56 -11.77
N ALA A 43 10.35 16.24 -12.86
CA ALA A 43 9.82 17.57 -13.20
C ALA A 43 8.67 17.55 -14.22
N ASP A 44 8.11 16.38 -14.54
CA ASP A 44 6.99 16.30 -15.49
C ASP A 44 5.81 17.14 -15.01
N ASN A 45 5.20 17.91 -15.91
CA ASN A 45 4.07 18.79 -15.60
C ASN A 45 4.37 19.80 -14.46
N CYS A 46 5.64 20.18 -14.26
CA CYS A 46 6.05 21.17 -13.27
C CYS A 46 6.50 22.48 -13.93
N THR A 47 6.45 23.56 -13.16
CA THR A 47 6.93 24.90 -13.56
C THR A 47 8.41 25.12 -13.22
N SER A 48 9.08 24.14 -12.63
CA SER A 48 10.46 24.19 -12.20
C SER A 48 11.21 22.90 -12.57
N ASP A 49 12.53 23.02 -12.75
CA ASP A 49 13.48 21.93 -12.93
C ASP A 49 14.01 21.36 -11.60
N PHE A 50 13.61 21.95 -10.46
CA PHE A 50 14.00 21.56 -9.11
C PHE A 50 15.51 21.57 -8.86
N HIS A 51 16.24 22.53 -9.43
CA HIS A 51 17.63 22.80 -9.07
C HIS A 51 17.80 24.23 -8.52
N TYR A 52 18.01 24.33 -7.21
CA TYR A 52 18.08 25.61 -6.50
C TYR A 52 19.47 25.83 -5.89
N THR A 53 20.04 27.02 -6.07
CA THR A 53 21.38 27.35 -5.55
C THR A 53 21.36 28.50 -4.55
N LYS A 54 20.18 29.09 -4.30
CA LYS A 54 19.97 30.17 -3.35
C LYS A 54 18.81 29.83 -2.42
N LEU A 55 18.93 30.24 -1.16
CA LEU A 55 17.90 30.03 -0.13
C LEU A 55 16.54 30.64 -0.52
N GLU A 56 16.56 31.83 -1.15
CA GLU A 56 15.36 32.49 -1.65
C GLU A 56 14.57 31.59 -2.63
N GLN A 57 15.25 30.94 -3.58
CA GLN A 57 14.60 30.05 -4.55
C GLN A 57 13.91 28.85 -3.89
N MET A 58 14.58 28.25 -2.88
CA MET A 58 14.01 27.13 -2.14
C MET A 58 12.83 27.58 -1.27
N THR A 59 12.94 28.76 -0.66
CA THR A 59 11.87 29.40 0.13
C THR A 59 10.65 29.63 -0.74
N ASP A 60 10.81 30.28 -1.89
CA ASP A 60 9.73 30.56 -2.86
C ASP A 60 9.05 29.28 -3.35
N CYS A 61 9.84 28.21 -3.57
CA CYS A 61 9.32 26.91 -3.98
C CYS A 61 8.48 26.25 -2.89
N ILE A 62 8.93 26.29 -1.63
CA ILE A 62 8.16 25.78 -0.49
C ILE A 62 6.85 26.56 -0.32
N GLU A 63 6.89 27.88 -0.43
CA GLU A 63 5.68 28.71 -0.37
C GLU A 63 4.71 28.38 -1.52
N PHE A 64 5.22 28.07 -2.72
CA PHE A 64 4.40 27.58 -3.82
C PHE A 64 3.74 26.24 -3.50
N TRP A 65 4.48 25.27 -2.97
CA TRP A 65 3.93 23.98 -2.55
C TRP A 65 2.85 24.13 -1.46
N LEU A 66 3.03 25.07 -0.54
CA LEU A 66 2.04 25.38 0.50
C LEU A 66 0.76 25.99 -0.08
N ARG A 67 0.86 26.90 -1.06
CA ARG A 67 -0.32 27.42 -1.77
C ARG A 67 -1.07 26.31 -2.53
N GLU A 68 -0.35 25.41 -3.19
CA GLU A 68 -0.96 24.27 -3.89
C GLU A 68 -1.65 23.31 -2.90
N TYR A 69 -1.11 23.15 -1.68
CA TYR A 69 -1.76 22.44 -0.60
C TYR A 69 -3.05 23.12 -0.13
N GLU A 70 -3.04 24.45 0.05
CA GLU A 70 -4.23 25.24 0.38
C GLU A 70 -5.33 25.11 -0.70
N GLU A 71 -4.93 24.96 -1.96
CA GLU A 71 -5.82 24.66 -3.09
C GLU A 71 -6.17 23.17 -3.23
N GLN A 72 -5.75 22.32 -2.28
CA GLN A 72 -6.00 20.87 -2.26
C GLN A 72 -5.48 20.14 -3.51
N ARG A 73 -4.41 20.62 -4.14
CA ARG A 73 -3.81 20.03 -5.35
C ARG A 73 -3.03 18.76 -5.02
N TYR A 74 -2.14 18.87 -4.05
CA TYR A 74 -1.29 17.78 -3.57
C TYR A 74 -0.78 18.08 -2.17
N VAL A 75 -0.27 17.05 -1.50
CA VAL A 75 0.49 17.21 -0.26
C VAL A 75 1.96 16.94 -0.56
N ARG A 76 2.83 17.86 -0.14
CA ARG A 76 4.28 17.65 -0.14
C ARG A 76 4.81 17.61 1.28
N PHE A 77 5.32 16.45 1.67
CA PHE A 77 5.93 16.20 2.95
C PHE A 77 7.41 16.52 2.91
N SER A 78 7.93 17.13 3.98
CA SER A 78 9.36 17.05 4.30
C SER A 78 9.67 15.66 4.83
N VAL A 79 10.68 15.01 4.27
CA VAL A 79 11.22 13.74 4.79
C VAL A 79 12.34 14.08 5.76
N ILE A 80 12.09 13.92 7.05
CA ILE A 80 13.00 14.34 8.13
C ILE A 80 13.74 13.11 8.64
N SER A 81 15.06 13.12 8.56
CA SER A 81 15.90 12.05 9.11
C SER A 81 15.81 12.05 10.62
N LYS A 82 15.39 10.93 11.23
CA LYS A 82 15.34 10.77 12.69
C LYS A 82 16.72 10.83 13.34
N ASN A 83 17.77 10.51 12.58
CA ASN A 83 19.15 10.56 13.06
C ASN A 83 19.67 11.99 13.19
N THR A 84 19.37 12.85 12.21
CA THR A 84 19.93 14.22 12.16
C THR A 84 18.93 15.30 12.60
N GLY A 85 17.63 14.99 12.60
CA GLY A 85 16.55 15.96 12.82
C GLY A 85 16.34 16.93 11.66
N ARG A 86 16.99 16.70 10.51
CA ARG A 86 16.98 17.62 9.35
C ARG A 86 16.10 17.10 8.23
N ALA A 87 15.53 18.01 7.43
CA ALA A 87 14.82 17.64 6.21
C ALA A 87 15.83 17.20 5.12
N VAL A 88 15.73 15.96 4.66
CA VAL A 88 16.71 15.35 3.75
C VAL A 88 16.15 15.11 2.34
N GLY A 89 14.97 15.66 2.08
CA GLY A 89 14.23 15.48 0.84
C GLY A 89 12.74 15.71 1.04
N THR A 90 11.96 15.42 0.01
CA THR A 90 10.50 15.52 0.06
C THR A 90 9.81 14.29 -0.53
N LEU A 91 8.57 14.07 -0.10
CA LEU A 91 7.65 13.12 -0.69
C LEU A 91 6.37 13.86 -1.07
N GLU A 92 6.00 13.85 -2.34
CA GLU A 92 4.74 14.42 -2.83
C GLU A 92 3.75 13.31 -3.14
N ILE A 93 2.50 13.51 -2.76
CA ILE A 93 1.41 12.62 -3.14
C ILE A 93 0.11 13.38 -3.37
N PHE A 94 -0.64 12.92 -4.37
CA PHE A 94 -2.08 13.14 -4.47
C PHE A 94 -2.75 11.87 -5.03
N GLY A 95 -3.99 11.63 -4.63
CA GLY A 95 -4.78 10.48 -5.08
C GLY A 95 -5.80 10.82 -6.16
N GLY A 96 -6.91 10.07 -6.18
CA GLY A 96 -7.92 10.12 -7.21
C GLY A 96 -7.66 9.12 -8.36
N GLU A 97 -8.32 9.32 -9.50
CA GLU A 97 -8.26 8.41 -10.65
C GLU A 97 -6.84 8.30 -11.26
N ALA A 98 -6.02 9.33 -11.11
CA ALA A 98 -4.67 9.42 -11.67
C ALA A 98 -3.67 9.95 -10.63
N GLY A 99 -3.62 9.31 -9.46
CA GLY A 99 -2.70 9.70 -8.39
C GLY A 99 -1.22 9.60 -8.79
N VAL A 100 -0.38 10.46 -8.23
CA VAL A 100 1.06 10.49 -8.46
C VAL A 100 1.81 10.52 -7.13
N LEU A 101 2.91 9.77 -7.06
CA LEU A 101 3.89 9.79 -6.00
C LEU A 101 5.22 10.33 -6.55
N ARG A 102 5.84 11.25 -5.82
CA ARG A 102 7.24 11.66 -6.06
C ARG A 102 8.04 11.54 -4.79
N ILE A 103 9.28 11.08 -4.92
CA ILE A 103 10.22 10.91 -3.82
C ILE A 103 11.54 11.52 -4.26
N ASP A 104 11.89 12.64 -3.64
CA ASP A 104 13.13 13.36 -3.88
C ASP A 104 13.97 13.28 -2.60
N LEU A 105 15.17 12.70 -2.68
CA LEU A 105 16.04 12.53 -1.52
C LEU A 105 17.47 12.96 -1.85
N ALA A 106 18.15 13.49 -0.84
CA ALA A 106 19.59 13.71 -0.89
C ALA A 106 20.32 12.39 -1.18
N ASP A 107 21.47 12.46 -1.86
CA ASP A 107 22.18 11.28 -2.39
C ASP A 107 22.52 10.24 -1.31
N GLU A 108 22.82 10.69 -0.09
CA GLU A 108 23.11 9.80 1.04
C GLU A 108 21.92 8.91 1.44
N TYR A 109 20.68 9.34 1.17
CA TYR A 109 19.43 8.59 1.44
C TYR A 109 18.87 7.89 0.21
N GLU A 110 19.50 8.02 -0.96
CA GLU A 110 19.12 7.29 -2.18
C GLU A 110 19.66 5.84 -2.10
N LYS A 111 19.13 5.05 -1.17
CA LYS A 111 19.49 3.65 -0.91
C LYS A 111 18.22 2.79 -0.87
N ASP A 112 18.32 1.57 -1.39
CA ASP A 112 17.19 0.63 -1.50
C ASP A 112 16.40 0.48 -0.19
N TYR A 113 17.06 0.42 0.96
CA TYR A 113 16.38 0.26 2.25
C TYR A 113 15.56 1.50 2.66
N TYR A 114 16.05 2.72 2.41
CA TYR A 114 15.29 3.95 2.68
C TYR A 114 14.14 4.12 1.68
N ILE A 115 14.36 3.81 0.40
CA ILE A 115 13.30 3.81 -0.61
C ILE A 115 12.22 2.78 -0.26
N GLU A 116 12.62 1.58 0.17
CA GLU A 116 11.70 0.53 0.61
C GLU A 116 10.89 0.97 1.82
N GLU A 117 11.48 1.66 2.81
CA GLU A 117 10.74 2.21 3.96
C GLU A 117 9.64 3.18 3.52
N LEU A 118 9.94 4.13 2.62
CA LEU A 118 8.98 5.13 2.14
C LEU A 118 7.88 4.49 1.26
N LEU A 119 8.24 3.51 0.43
CA LEU A 119 7.25 2.80 -0.39
C LEU A 119 6.37 1.88 0.47
N LYS A 120 6.91 1.24 1.51
CA LYS A 120 6.12 0.49 2.50
C LYS A 120 5.15 1.41 3.25
N LEU A 121 5.57 2.61 3.64
CA LEU A 121 4.66 3.62 4.20
C LEU A 121 3.56 3.98 3.20
N THR A 122 3.93 4.15 1.92
CA THR A 122 2.99 4.48 0.85
C THR A 122 1.91 3.41 0.70
N VAL A 123 2.32 2.15 0.54
CA VAL A 123 1.41 1.00 0.38
C VAL A 123 0.58 0.77 1.63
N SER A 124 1.17 0.91 2.82
CA SER A 124 0.49 0.60 4.08
C SER A 124 -0.40 1.70 4.62
N LYS A 125 -0.25 2.96 4.19
CA LYS A 125 -1.00 4.11 4.71
C LYS A 125 -1.42 5.11 3.63
N LEU A 126 -0.46 5.68 2.89
CA LEU A 126 -0.73 6.85 2.05
C LEU A 126 -1.77 6.56 0.95
N ILE A 127 -1.74 5.38 0.34
CA ILE A 127 -2.73 4.99 -0.68
C ILE A 127 -4.16 5.14 -0.16
N PHE A 128 -4.39 4.77 1.10
CA PHE A 128 -5.72 4.81 1.70
C PHE A 128 -6.08 6.21 2.17
N ASP A 129 -5.14 6.89 2.85
CA ASP A 129 -5.39 8.23 3.39
C ASP A 129 -5.68 9.24 2.27
N PHE A 130 -5.04 9.07 1.11
CA PHE A 130 -5.19 9.93 -0.07
C PHE A 130 -6.17 9.40 -1.12
N ASN A 131 -6.80 8.24 -0.91
CA ASN A 131 -7.64 7.57 -1.91
C ASN A 131 -6.92 7.43 -3.28
N ALA A 132 -5.68 6.95 -3.25
CA ALA A 132 -4.79 6.83 -4.41
C ALA A 132 -4.74 5.37 -4.91
N VAL A 133 -5.90 4.80 -5.22
CA VAL A 133 -6.04 3.39 -5.65
C VAL A 133 -5.27 3.07 -6.93
N ASN A 134 -5.08 4.07 -7.80
CA ASN A 134 -4.19 4.03 -8.95
C ASN A 134 -3.09 5.06 -8.73
N LEU A 135 -1.89 4.61 -8.37
CA LEU A 135 -0.77 5.48 -8.02
C LEU A 135 0.39 5.30 -8.99
N LYS A 136 0.87 6.39 -9.57
CA LYS A 136 1.96 6.41 -10.53
C LYS A 136 3.24 6.99 -9.94
N ILE A 137 4.39 6.46 -10.36
CA ILE A 137 5.71 6.98 -10.00
C ILE A 137 6.64 6.92 -11.22
N LYS A 138 7.38 8.01 -11.47
CA LYS A 138 8.37 8.04 -12.56
C LYS A 138 9.66 7.36 -12.12
N VAL A 139 10.18 6.46 -12.95
CA VAL A 139 11.40 5.69 -12.68
C VAL A 139 12.51 5.92 -13.70
N SER A 140 12.24 6.57 -14.84
CA SER A 140 13.27 6.80 -15.88
C SER A 140 14.52 7.53 -15.34
N ASN A 141 14.31 8.40 -14.34
CA ASN A 141 15.36 9.18 -13.71
C ASN A 141 16.00 8.43 -12.52
N THR A 142 15.38 7.34 -12.06
CA THR A 142 15.75 6.56 -10.87
C THR A 142 15.61 5.04 -11.11
N PRO A 143 16.27 4.48 -12.15
CA PRO A 143 16.10 3.07 -12.52
C PRO A 143 16.51 2.08 -11.41
N SER A 144 17.34 2.50 -10.45
CA SER A 144 17.69 1.71 -9.27
C SER A 144 16.47 1.36 -8.40
N ARG A 145 15.40 2.17 -8.41
CA ARG A 145 14.21 1.95 -7.59
C ARG A 145 13.30 0.83 -8.09
N VAL A 146 13.46 0.40 -9.35
CA VAL A 146 12.57 -0.58 -10.02
C VAL A 146 12.44 -1.87 -9.22
N ASN A 147 13.56 -2.45 -8.76
CA ASN A 147 13.53 -3.71 -8.01
C ASN A 147 12.71 -3.60 -6.71
N VAL A 148 12.69 -2.44 -6.06
CA VAL A 148 11.91 -2.23 -4.82
C VAL A 148 10.43 -2.04 -5.15
N LEU A 149 10.13 -1.29 -6.22
CA LEU A 149 8.79 -1.04 -6.71
C LEU A 149 8.08 -2.34 -7.14
N GLU A 150 8.75 -3.17 -7.94
CA GLU A 150 8.20 -4.46 -8.40
C GLU A 150 7.90 -5.40 -7.24
N ARG A 151 8.78 -5.46 -6.23
CA ARG A 151 8.52 -6.23 -5.01
C ARG A 151 7.26 -5.76 -4.26
N LEU A 152 6.90 -4.48 -4.37
CA LEU A 152 5.75 -3.86 -3.71
C LEU A 152 4.51 -3.75 -4.63
N GLY A 153 4.50 -4.53 -5.72
CA GLY A 153 3.33 -4.66 -6.60
C GLY A 153 3.14 -3.53 -7.61
N PHE A 154 4.14 -2.66 -7.78
CA PHE A 154 4.15 -1.71 -8.89
C PHE A 154 4.58 -2.42 -10.17
N VAL A 155 3.95 -2.08 -11.27
CA VAL A 155 4.24 -2.63 -12.61
C VAL A 155 4.56 -1.50 -13.59
N PRO A 156 5.26 -1.76 -14.71
CA PRO A 156 5.39 -0.77 -15.77
C PRO A 156 4.02 -0.21 -16.18
N SER A 157 3.93 1.11 -16.33
CA SER A 157 2.64 1.75 -16.64
C SER A 157 2.20 1.48 -18.07
N GLU A 158 0.98 0.94 -18.20
CA GLU A 158 0.29 0.75 -19.48
C GLU A 158 -0.76 1.84 -19.71
N SER A 159 -1.14 2.59 -18.66
CA SER A 159 -2.12 3.68 -18.74
C SER A 159 -1.58 5.00 -19.29
N LEU A 160 -0.26 5.12 -19.41
CA LEU A 160 0.43 6.25 -20.04
C LEU A 160 1.05 5.83 -21.38
N GLU A 161 1.44 6.81 -22.20
CA GLU A 161 2.13 6.51 -23.46
C GLU A 161 3.37 5.63 -23.21
N PRO A 162 3.58 4.57 -24.02
CA PRO A 162 4.75 3.71 -23.89
C PRO A 162 6.05 4.52 -23.95
N GLY A 163 6.99 4.22 -23.04
CA GLY A 163 8.29 4.90 -22.99
C GLY A 163 8.34 6.17 -22.13
N THR A 164 7.22 6.57 -21.50
CA THR A 164 7.20 7.67 -20.51
C THR A 164 7.99 7.35 -19.23
N GLY A 165 8.31 6.08 -19.00
CA GLY A 165 9.17 5.65 -17.89
C GLY A 165 8.48 5.69 -16.53
N TYR A 166 7.16 5.48 -16.50
CA TYR A 166 6.38 5.37 -15.28
C TYR A 166 6.12 3.92 -14.89
N TYR A 167 6.07 3.69 -13.58
CA TYR A 167 5.49 2.51 -12.97
C TYR A 167 4.19 2.92 -12.29
N GLU A 168 3.27 1.99 -12.17
CA GLU A 168 1.97 2.20 -11.55
C GLU A 168 1.62 1.03 -10.64
N ARG A 169 0.98 1.37 -9.54
CA ARG A 169 0.23 0.42 -8.75
C ARG A 169 -1.23 0.57 -9.14
N VAL A 170 -1.72 -0.40 -9.90
CA VAL A 170 -3.08 -0.38 -10.44
C VAL A 170 -4.02 -1.06 -9.47
N LYS A 171 -5.22 -0.51 -9.33
CA LYS A 171 -6.33 -1.23 -8.72
C LYS A 171 -6.54 -2.55 -9.47
N GLN A 172 -6.67 -3.63 -8.71
CA GLN A 172 -7.02 -4.94 -9.25
C GLN A 172 -8.52 -5.17 -9.10
N ASP A 173 -9.03 -6.05 -9.95
CA ASP A 173 -10.43 -6.49 -9.97
C ASP A 173 -10.43 -8.02 -10.02
N PHE A 174 -10.05 -8.61 -8.90
CA PHE A 174 -9.95 -10.06 -8.74
C PHE A 174 -11.09 -10.63 -7.90
N PHE A 175 -11.92 -9.76 -7.33
CA PHE A 175 -13.05 -10.16 -6.55
C PHE A 175 -14.03 -11.01 -7.36
N ASP A 176 -14.29 -12.21 -6.85
CA ASP A 176 -15.29 -13.14 -7.36
C ASP A 176 -16.03 -13.78 -6.18
N GLY A 177 -17.18 -13.20 -5.84
CA GLY A 177 -18.04 -13.69 -4.76
C GLY A 177 -18.44 -15.15 -4.92
N SER A 178 -18.46 -15.71 -6.15
CA SER A 178 -18.82 -17.12 -6.37
C SER A 178 -17.80 -18.10 -5.79
N LYS A 179 -16.54 -17.68 -5.60
CA LYS A 179 -15.48 -18.50 -4.98
C LYS A 179 -15.59 -18.55 -3.45
N GLY A 180 -16.22 -17.56 -2.83
CA GLY A 180 -16.46 -17.46 -1.39
C GLY A 180 -15.22 -17.63 -0.51
N LEU A 181 -15.42 -18.20 0.68
CA LEU A 181 -14.35 -18.52 1.62
C LEU A 181 -13.96 -19.99 1.59
N ALA A 182 -12.72 -20.28 1.94
CA ALA A 182 -12.26 -21.62 2.28
C ALA A 182 -12.72 -22.03 3.68
N TYR A 183 -12.85 -23.35 3.90
CA TYR A 183 -13.20 -23.89 5.22
C TYR A 183 -12.27 -23.46 6.35
N CYS A 184 -11.02 -23.07 6.05
CA CYS A 184 -10.07 -22.57 7.05
C CYS A 184 -10.24 -21.09 7.40
N GLY A 185 -11.08 -20.33 6.67
CA GLY A 185 -11.24 -18.88 6.83
C GLY A 185 -10.48 -18.03 5.80
N LEU A 186 -9.60 -18.62 4.99
CA LEU A 186 -8.95 -17.89 3.89
C LEU A 186 -9.95 -17.53 2.78
N ALA A 187 -9.72 -16.40 2.12
CA ALA A 187 -10.64 -15.84 1.15
C ALA A 187 -10.31 -16.30 -0.28
N CYS A 188 -11.12 -17.22 -0.83
CA CYS A 188 -10.99 -17.60 -2.24
C CYS A 188 -11.53 -16.51 -3.18
N CYS A 189 -12.47 -15.70 -2.69
CA CYS A 189 -13.12 -14.63 -3.44
C CYS A 189 -12.22 -13.46 -3.82
N VAL A 190 -10.99 -13.35 -3.31
CA VAL A 190 -10.01 -12.30 -3.70
C VAL A 190 -8.72 -12.90 -4.26
N CYS A 191 -8.74 -14.19 -4.61
CA CYS A 191 -7.55 -14.89 -5.07
C CYS A 191 -7.28 -14.68 -6.56
N SER A 192 -6.07 -14.21 -6.87
CA SER A 192 -5.60 -13.95 -8.25
C SER A 192 -4.79 -15.09 -8.89
N GLU A 193 -4.34 -16.09 -8.11
CA GLU A 193 -3.36 -17.10 -8.53
C GLU A 193 -3.87 -17.92 -9.73
N ASN A 194 -5.11 -18.40 -9.64
CA ASN A 194 -5.73 -19.22 -10.67
C ASN A 194 -7.15 -18.72 -10.98
N ALA A 195 -7.29 -18.04 -12.11
CA ALA A 195 -8.57 -17.52 -12.59
C ALA A 195 -9.63 -18.61 -12.80
N SER A 196 -9.23 -19.85 -13.12
CA SER A 196 -10.13 -20.99 -13.34
C SER A 196 -10.50 -21.77 -12.07
N CYS A 197 -9.93 -21.40 -10.91
CA CYS A 197 -10.25 -22.05 -9.65
C CYS A 197 -11.66 -21.70 -9.18
N ALA A 198 -12.51 -22.72 -8.99
CA ALA A 198 -13.89 -22.54 -8.52
C ALA A 198 -14.01 -22.13 -7.04
N GLY A 199 -12.91 -22.07 -6.30
CA GLY A 199 -12.90 -21.84 -4.85
C GLY A 199 -12.92 -23.15 -4.04
N CYS A 200 -12.53 -23.04 -2.77
CA CYS A 200 -12.27 -24.19 -1.91
C CYS A 200 -13.51 -25.05 -1.69
N ARG A 201 -14.67 -24.44 -1.36
CA ARG A 201 -15.90 -25.19 -1.09
C ARG A 201 -16.53 -25.82 -2.33
N ASN A 202 -16.18 -25.31 -3.52
CA ASN A 202 -16.54 -25.88 -4.81
C ASN A 202 -15.47 -26.86 -5.34
N GLU A 203 -14.62 -27.36 -4.44
CA GLU A 203 -13.60 -28.37 -4.72
C GLU A 203 -12.51 -27.96 -5.74
N GLY A 204 -12.26 -26.66 -5.90
CA GLY A 204 -11.22 -26.14 -6.79
C GLY A 204 -9.78 -26.41 -6.33
N CYS A 205 -9.57 -26.85 -5.08
CA CYS A 205 -8.24 -27.11 -4.54
C CYS A 205 -7.70 -28.50 -4.93
N ALA A 206 -6.50 -28.55 -5.49
CA ALA A 206 -5.85 -29.79 -5.96
C ALA A 206 -5.51 -30.83 -4.87
N ASN A 207 -5.40 -30.42 -3.60
CA ASN A 207 -4.99 -31.28 -2.48
C ASN A 207 -6.06 -31.36 -1.37
N LYS A 208 -7.33 -31.27 -1.74
CA LYS A 208 -8.47 -31.21 -0.79
C LYS A 208 -8.59 -32.46 0.08
N GLU A 209 -8.15 -33.62 -0.41
CA GLU A 209 -8.20 -34.92 0.28
C GLU A 209 -7.32 -34.94 1.54
N TRP A 210 -6.23 -34.17 1.54
CA TRP A 210 -5.29 -34.07 2.67
C TRP A 210 -5.52 -32.81 3.51
N CYS A 211 -6.41 -31.91 3.08
CA CYS A 211 -6.72 -30.67 3.77
C CYS A 211 -7.65 -30.94 4.95
N LYS A 212 -7.11 -30.91 6.18
CA LYS A 212 -7.89 -31.15 7.41
C LYS A 212 -9.12 -30.23 7.55
N PRO A 213 -9.02 -28.90 7.33
CA PRO A 213 -10.20 -28.02 7.36
C PRO A 213 -11.30 -28.48 6.39
N PHE A 214 -10.93 -28.85 5.16
CA PHE A 214 -11.87 -29.30 4.13
C PHE A 214 -12.59 -30.59 4.54
N VAL A 215 -11.84 -31.65 4.87
CA VAL A 215 -12.40 -32.96 5.22
C VAL A 215 -13.23 -32.88 6.51
N CYS A 216 -12.73 -32.18 7.52
CA CYS A 216 -13.38 -32.08 8.82
C CYS A 216 -14.70 -31.29 8.74
N CYS A 217 -14.71 -30.13 8.09
CA CYS A 217 -15.92 -29.32 7.97
C CYS A 217 -16.99 -30.04 7.15
N LYS A 218 -16.63 -30.68 6.02
CA LYS A 218 -17.56 -31.52 5.26
C LYS A 218 -18.15 -32.65 6.10
N LYS A 219 -17.31 -33.38 6.85
CA LYS A 219 -17.77 -34.47 7.74
C LYS A 219 -18.71 -33.98 8.84
N LYS A 220 -18.45 -32.80 9.40
CA LYS A 220 -19.23 -32.20 10.49
C LYS A 220 -20.44 -31.37 10.00
N GLY A 221 -20.58 -31.15 8.69
CA GLY A 221 -21.62 -30.29 8.12
C GLY A 221 -21.47 -28.82 8.50
N LEU A 222 -20.22 -28.34 8.69
CA LEU A 222 -19.92 -26.95 9.04
C LEU A 222 -19.63 -26.13 7.79
N SER A 223 -20.04 -24.87 7.78
CA SER A 223 -19.68 -23.91 6.74
C SER A 223 -18.18 -23.61 6.81
N GLY A 224 -17.60 -23.55 8.01
CA GLY A 224 -16.18 -23.28 8.18
C GLY A 224 -15.68 -23.60 9.57
N CYS A 225 -14.36 -23.54 9.74
CA CYS A 225 -13.70 -23.85 10.99
C CYS A 225 -14.12 -22.90 12.12
N TRP A 226 -14.52 -21.67 11.80
CA TRP A 226 -15.03 -20.69 12.77
C TRP A 226 -16.34 -21.11 13.48
N GLU A 227 -17.12 -22.05 12.92
CA GLU A 227 -18.31 -22.61 13.57
C GLU A 227 -17.97 -23.77 14.52
N CYS A 228 -16.75 -24.29 14.48
CA CYS A 228 -16.35 -25.45 15.25
C CYS A 228 -16.03 -25.06 16.70
N ARG A 229 -16.67 -25.73 17.68
CA ARG A 229 -16.40 -25.53 19.12
C ARG A 229 -14.97 -25.86 19.56
N GLU A 230 -14.26 -26.65 18.77
CA GLU A 230 -12.85 -27.02 19.00
C GLU A 230 -11.87 -26.06 18.30
N PHE A 231 -12.36 -25.02 17.64
CA PHE A 231 -11.50 -24.06 16.95
C PHE A 231 -10.92 -23.01 17.92
N PRO A 232 -9.62 -22.66 17.80
CA PRO A 232 -8.62 -23.28 16.92
C PRO A 232 -8.13 -24.62 17.50
N CYS A 233 -8.15 -25.68 16.68
CA CYS A 233 -7.52 -26.95 17.06
C CYS A 233 -5.99 -26.91 16.75
N ASP A 234 -5.24 -27.94 17.16
CA ASP A 234 -3.77 -28.02 16.92
C ASP A 234 -3.38 -28.33 15.46
N TYR A 235 -4.20 -27.92 14.49
CA TYR A 235 -3.79 -27.97 13.09
C TYR A 235 -2.85 -26.79 12.78
N GLY A 236 -1.67 -27.08 12.21
CA GLY A 236 -0.60 -26.09 12.04
C GLY A 236 -0.99 -24.81 11.30
N MET A 237 -1.93 -24.86 10.36
CA MET A 237 -2.44 -23.67 9.66
C MET A 237 -3.04 -22.64 10.61
N PHE A 238 -3.66 -23.08 11.71
CA PHE A 238 -4.28 -22.20 12.71
C PHE A 238 -3.27 -21.60 13.67
N LYS A 239 -1.97 -21.86 13.50
CA LYS A 239 -0.90 -21.10 14.18
C LYS A 239 -0.61 -19.78 13.49
N LYS A 240 -1.09 -19.58 12.26
CA LYS A 240 -0.91 -18.33 11.49
C LYS A 240 -1.88 -17.24 12.00
N PRO A 241 -1.40 -16.03 12.36
CA PRO A 241 -2.23 -14.94 12.85
C PRO A 241 -3.39 -14.59 11.91
N ARG A 242 -3.13 -14.34 10.63
CA ARG A 242 -4.18 -14.01 9.64
C ARG A 242 -5.33 -15.01 9.61
N VAL A 243 -5.05 -16.31 9.62
CA VAL A 243 -6.09 -17.35 9.53
C VAL A 243 -6.98 -17.33 10.77
N ARG A 244 -6.38 -17.14 11.96
CA ARG A 244 -7.12 -17.03 13.22
C ARG A 244 -7.97 -15.78 13.29
N GLU A 245 -7.40 -14.64 12.93
CA GLU A 245 -8.08 -13.36 12.95
C GLU A 245 -9.24 -13.34 11.95
N PHE A 246 -9.05 -13.86 10.73
CA PHE A 246 -10.13 -13.98 9.75
C PHE A 246 -11.26 -14.85 10.29
N ALA A 247 -10.96 -16.02 10.85
CA ALA A 247 -11.97 -16.88 11.46
C ALA A 247 -12.71 -16.19 12.62
N GLY A 248 -12.03 -15.37 13.43
CA GLY A 248 -12.64 -14.57 14.48
C GLY A 248 -13.59 -13.50 13.92
N LEU A 249 -13.16 -12.75 12.90
CA LEU A 249 -14.00 -11.75 12.24
C LEU A 249 -15.23 -12.40 11.58
N ILE A 250 -15.07 -13.55 10.94
CA ILE A 250 -16.21 -14.28 10.35
C ILE A 250 -17.18 -14.76 11.44
N ALA A 251 -16.68 -15.26 12.58
CA ALA A 251 -17.53 -15.68 13.69
C ALA A 251 -18.30 -14.51 14.34
N GLU A 252 -17.69 -13.33 14.42
CA GLU A 252 -18.27 -12.15 15.07
C GLU A 252 -19.21 -11.35 14.15
N TYR A 253 -18.89 -11.24 12.86
CA TYR A 253 -19.61 -10.40 11.91
C TYR A 253 -20.45 -11.18 10.89
N GLY A 254 -20.19 -12.48 10.71
CA GLY A 254 -20.82 -13.31 9.71
C GLY A 254 -20.04 -13.37 8.40
N GLU A 255 -20.25 -14.45 7.64
CA GLU A 255 -19.54 -14.72 6.38
C GLU A 255 -19.86 -13.68 5.29
N ASP A 256 -21.13 -13.35 5.10
CA ASP A 256 -21.54 -12.41 4.04
C ASP A 256 -20.95 -11.01 4.24
N GLU A 257 -20.91 -10.53 5.49
CA GLU A 257 -20.29 -9.24 5.81
C GLU A 257 -18.78 -9.28 5.61
N PHE A 258 -18.13 -10.39 5.96
CA PHE A 258 -16.71 -10.56 5.74
C PHE A 258 -16.35 -10.53 4.24
N ILE A 259 -17.13 -11.21 3.41
CA ILE A 259 -16.96 -11.17 1.94
C ILE A 259 -17.18 -9.75 1.40
N ARG A 260 -18.22 -9.04 1.87
CA ARG A 260 -18.45 -7.62 1.49
C ARG A 260 -17.29 -6.71 1.91
N ALA A 261 -16.73 -6.93 3.10
CA ALA A 261 -15.57 -6.17 3.57
C ALA A 261 -14.33 -6.45 2.71
N LEU A 262 -14.15 -7.70 2.25
CA LEU A 262 -13.07 -8.05 1.33
C LEU A 262 -13.21 -7.34 -0.02
N GLU A 263 -14.41 -7.40 -0.63
CA GLU A 263 -14.76 -6.69 -1.87
C GLU A 263 -14.52 -5.19 -1.74
N LYS A 264 -15.03 -4.57 -0.67
CA LYS A 264 -14.82 -3.15 -0.39
C LYS A 264 -13.34 -2.83 -0.23
N GLY A 265 -12.58 -3.68 0.47
CA GLY A 265 -11.14 -3.52 0.62
C GLY A 265 -10.38 -3.54 -0.71
N GLU A 266 -10.72 -4.46 -1.63
CA GLU A 266 -10.16 -4.45 -2.99
C GLU A 266 -10.54 -3.17 -3.72
N SER A 267 -11.80 -2.73 -3.56
CA SER A 267 -12.31 -1.51 -4.18
C SER A 267 -11.57 -0.24 -3.71
N GLU A 268 -11.13 -0.23 -2.45
CA GLU A 268 -10.33 0.82 -1.78
C GLU A 268 -8.80 0.66 -2.01
N GLY A 269 -8.40 -0.30 -2.85
CA GLY A 269 -7.02 -0.42 -3.34
C GLY A 269 -6.14 -1.39 -2.56
N ILE A 270 -6.68 -2.23 -1.68
CA ILE A 270 -5.95 -3.37 -1.12
C ILE A 270 -5.64 -4.36 -2.24
N LEU A 271 -4.37 -4.69 -2.44
CA LEU A 271 -3.97 -5.80 -3.30
C LEU A 271 -3.78 -7.04 -2.43
N TYR A 272 -4.83 -7.88 -2.39
CA TYR A 272 -4.79 -9.09 -1.57
C TYR A 272 -3.73 -10.07 -2.04
N HIS A 273 -3.57 -10.19 -3.36
CA HIS A 273 -2.48 -10.87 -4.02
C HIS A 273 -2.04 -10.05 -5.23
N TYR A 274 -0.74 -10.00 -5.50
CA TYR A 274 -0.26 -9.56 -6.81
C TYR A 274 -0.68 -10.53 -7.91
N LYS A 275 -0.69 -10.07 -9.15
CA LYS A 275 -1.25 -10.81 -10.28
C LYS A 275 -0.54 -12.17 -10.45
N LYS A 276 -1.30 -13.27 -10.41
CA LYS A 276 -0.81 -14.66 -10.48
C LYS A 276 0.10 -15.09 -9.31
N GLU A 277 -0.01 -14.41 -8.17
CA GLU A 277 0.74 -14.72 -6.96
C GLU A 277 -0.20 -15.08 -5.80
N LEU A 278 0.39 -15.52 -4.69
CA LEU A 278 -0.30 -15.78 -3.41
C LEU A 278 0.18 -14.84 -2.30
N VAL A 279 0.85 -13.75 -2.67
CA VAL A 279 1.35 -12.71 -1.78
C VAL A 279 0.82 -11.36 -2.23
N GLY A 280 0.53 -10.47 -1.29
CA GLY A 280 0.08 -9.10 -1.54
C GLY A 280 0.70 -8.09 -0.58
N ASP A 281 0.05 -6.93 -0.45
CA ASP A 281 0.60 -5.77 0.28
C ASP A 281 1.04 -6.07 1.71
N TYR A 282 0.30 -6.93 2.38
CA TYR A 282 0.48 -7.24 3.80
C TYR A 282 1.56 -8.31 4.04
N ASP A 283 1.82 -9.21 3.09
CA ASP A 283 2.83 -10.27 3.28
C ASP A 283 4.26 -9.67 3.29
N LEU A 284 4.46 -8.51 2.65
CA LEU A 284 5.75 -7.81 2.58
C LEU A 284 6.11 -7.02 3.85
N LEU A 285 5.13 -6.84 4.73
CA LEU A 285 5.26 -6.14 6.00
C LEU A 285 5.39 -7.13 7.18
N GLY A 286 5.48 -8.43 6.91
CA GLY A 286 5.57 -9.46 7.94
C GLY A 286 4.30 -9.57 8.79
N GLU A 287 4.45 -9.99 10.04
CA GLU A 287 3.32 -10.18 10.97
C GLU A 287 2.54 -8.89 11.23
N ASP A 288 3.23 -7.75 11.29
CA ASP A 288 2.61 -6.42 11.42
C ASP A 288 1.68 -6.12 10.24
N GLY A 289 2.05 -6.59 9.04
CA GLY A 289 1.24 -6.53 7.84
C GLY A 289 -0.03 -7.35 7.91
N GLU A 290 0.07 -8.62 8.28
CA GLU A 290 -1.09 -9.50 8.45
C GLU A 290 -2.10 -8.90 9.45
N LEU A 291 -1.61 -8.38 10.57
CA LEU A 291 -2.45 -7.72 11.58
C LEU A 291 -2.99 -6.36 11.10
N LEU A 292 -2.24 -5.64 10.27
CA LEU A 292 -2.72 -4.41 9.63
C LEU A 292 -3.91 -4.72 8.71
N LEU A 293 -3.81 -5.77 7.88
CA LEU A 293 -4.92 -6.21 7.03
C LEU A 293 -6.16 -6.54 7.86
N CYS A 294 -5.99 -7.34 8.92
CA CYS A 294 -7.11 -7.74 9.79
C CYS A 294 -7.78 -6.52 10.45
N ARG A 295 -6.99 -5.54 10.91
CA ARG A 295 -7.51 -4.27 11.44
C ARG A 295 -8.27 -3.46 10.39
N ARG A 296 -7.76 -3.38 9.15
CA ARG A 296 -8.45 -2.71 8.04
C ARG A 296 -9.80 -3.35 7.76
N LEU A 297 -9.83 -4.68 7.61
CA LEU A 297 -11.08 -5.42 7.40
C LEU A 297 -12.06 -5.23 8.56
N LYS A 298 -11.57 -5.25 9.80
CA LYS A 298 -12.40 -4.96 10.98
C LYS A 298 -13.03 -3.57 10.92
N ASN A 299 -12.26 -2.53 10.58
CA ASN A 299 -12.79 -1.17 10.44
C ASN A 299 -13.87 -1.10 9.33
N LEU A 300 -13.69 -1.83 8.23
CA LEU A 300 -14.69 -1.91 7.16
C LEU A 300 -15.98 -2.57 7.65
N LEU A 301 -15.87 -3.67 8.41
CA LEU A 301 -16.99 -4.36 9.02
C LEU A 301 -17.75 -3.48 10.04
N GLU A 302 -17.02 -2.72 10.85
CA GLU A 302 -17.61 -1.79 11.82
C GLU A 302 -18.29 -0.59 11.14
N SER A 303 -17.72 -0.10 10.03
CA SER A 303 -18.29 1.03 9.26
C SER A 303 -19.57 0.70 8.48
N GLY A 304 -19.83 -0.59 8.25
CA GLY A 304 -21.01 -1.06 7.53
C GLY A 304 -22.23 -1.34 8.43
N ARG A 305 -22.09 -1.19 9.75
CA ARG A 305 -23.14 -1.41 10.75
C ARG A 305 -23.91 -0.14 11.10
#